data_AF-A0A131Z6F6-F1
#
_entry.id   AF-A0A131Z6F6-F1
#
_cell.length_a   1.000
_cell.length_b   1.000
_cell.length_c   1.000
_cell.angle_alpha   90.00
_cell.angle_beta   90.00
_cell.angle_gamma   90.00
#
_symmetry.space_group_name_H-M   'P 1'
#
loop_
_entity.id
_entity.type
_entity.pdbx_description
1 polymer ?
#
loop_
_entity_poly.entity_id
_entity_poly.type
_entity_poly.pdbx_seq_one_letter_code
_entity_poly.pdbx_strand_id
1 'polypeptide(L)'
;MVNLTDEAKKYVQKLNTTGQIDDWGLSYSYVSWAADWQGDVGLPITTSVDKLECISEDTRGQKMDYKYRCTEDFMLHIDYGIYSPFNLVTPVQFPLMGKRQIDVKYPVDVDLNNMEKIYRKIPGYFSGYPDVKSCSFEVTATFYGTFVYHRKGEQIEDGGYVSVSVGKLGNSSKNLTTVGENLQYKLKGYYTQTVCLRNK
;
A
#
# COMPACT_ATOMS: atom_id res chain seq x y z
N MET A 1 11.14 -5.25 4.59
CA MET A 1 10.35 -4.31 3.75
C MET A 1 10.82 -4.42 2.32
N VAL A 2 9.91 -4.41 1.34
CA VAL A 2 10.23 -4.45 -0.11
C VAL A 2 10.37 -3.02 -0.64
N ASN A 3 11.27 -2.76 -1.59
CA ASN A 3 11.38 -1.46 -2.26
C ASN A 3 11.11 -1.62 -3.75
N LEU A 4 9.97 -1.09 -4.23
CA LEU A 4 9.53 -1.25 -5.61
C LEU A 4 10.48 -0.58 -6.61
N THR A 5 11.05 0.57 -6.25
CA THR A 5 12.05 1.27 -7.08
C THR A 5 13.32 0.46 -7.23
N ASP A 6 13.76 -0.22 -6.17
CA ASP A 6 14.93 -1.10 -6.23
C ASP A 6 14.68 -2.34 -7.10
N GLU A 7 13.46 -2.89 -7.08
CA GLU A 7 13.11 -4.03 -7.94
C GLU A 7 13.06 -3.62 -9.43
N ALA A 8 12.53 -2.43 -9.74
CA ALA A 8 12.60 -1.86 -11.09
C ALA A 8 14.04 -1.62 -11.55
N LYS A 9 14.88 -1.04 -10.68
CA LYS A 9 16.30 -0.82 -10.96
C LYS A 9 17.01 -2.12 -11.30
N LYS A 10 16.81 -3.18 -10.49
CA LYS A 10 17.41 -4.50 -10.72
C LYS A 10 16.94 -5.12 -12.03
N TYR A 11 15.67 -4.96 -12.36
CA TYR A 11 15.13 -5.43 -13.64
C TYR A 11 15.85 -4.76 -14.82
N VAL A 12 15.96 -3.43 -14.80
CA VAL A 12 16.65 -2.68 -15.86
C VAL A 12 18.13 -3.05 -15.94
N GLN A 13 18.82 -3.15 -14.79
CA GLN A 13 20.23 -3.58 -14.74
C GLN A 13 20.44 -4.97 -15.34
N LYS A 14 19.51 -5.91 -15.11
CA LYS A 14 19.57 -7.25 -15.69
C LYS A 14 19.38 -7.23 -17.21
N LEU A 15 18.59 -6.30 -17.74
CA LEU A 15 18.44 -6.11 -19.19
C LEU A 15 19.64 -5.39 -19.81
N ASN A 16 20.29 -4.49 -19.06
CA ASN A 16 21.37 -3.65 -19.54
C ASN A 16 22.74 -4.36 -19.59
N THR A 17 22.80 -5.60 -20.06
CA THR A 17 24.07 -6.36 -20.14
C THR A 17 25.06 -5.77 -21.15
N THR A 18 24.54 -5.10 -22.18
CA THR A 18 25.31 -4.51 -23.29
C THR A 18 25.59 -3.01 -23.10
N GLY A 19 25.12 -2.39 -22.01
CA GLY A 19 25.30 -0.96 -21.76
C GLY A 19 24.47 -0.04 -22.68
N GLN A 20 23.46 -0.59 -23.35
CA GLN A 20 22.59 0.10 -24.30
C GLN A 20 21.41 0.84 -23.66
N ILE A 21 21.21 0.69 -22.34
CA ILE A 21 20.23 1.47 -21.58
C ILE A 21 20.99 2.55 -20.79
N ASP A 22 20.61 3.80 -20.96
CA ASP A 22 21.17 4.96 -20.25
C ASP A 22 20.22 5.61 -19.26
N ASP A 23 18.91 5.51 -19.46
CA ASP A 23 17.92 6.09 -18.56
C ASP A 23 16.71 5.17 -18.31
N TRP A 24 16.04 5.36 -17.18
CA TRP A 24 14.80 4.67 -16.85
C TRP A 24 14.03 5.37 -15.72
N GLY A 25 12.71 5.21 -15.72
CA GLY A 25 11.84 5.78 -14.71
C GLY A 25 10.49 5.09 -14.64
N LEU A 26 9.92 5.12 -13.43
CA LEU A 26 8.59 4.59 -13.11
C LEU A 26 7.65 5.70 -12.62
N SER A 27 8.15 6.92 -12.39
CA SER A 27 7.33 8.01 -11.90
C SER A 27 6.34 8.44 -12.97
N TYR A 28 5.20 8.98 -12.53
CA TYR A 28 4.21 9.54 -13.44
C TYR A 28 4.83 10.54 -14.42
N SER A 29 5.63 11.48 -13.90
CA SER A 29 6.27 12.52 -14.71
C SER A 29 7.20 11.97 -15.79
N TYR A 30 7.93 10.90 -15.49
CA TYR A 30 8.87 10.30 -16.44
C TYR A 30 8.12 9.56 -17.56
N VAL A 31 7.11 8.77 -17.21
CA VAL A 31 6.31 8.01 -18.19
C VAL A 31 5.52 8.96 -19.08
N SER A 32 4.90 10.01 -18.51
CA SER A 32 4.20 11.03 -19.29
C SER A 32 5.13 11.78 -20.24
N TRP A 33 6.31 12.20 -19.77
CA TRP A 33 7.30 12.87 -20.61
C TRP A 33 7.80 12.00 -21.77
N ALA A 34 8.07 10.72 -21.51
CA ALA A 34 8.44 9.77 -22.56
C ALA A 34 7.30 9.59 -23.59
N ALA A 35 6.04 9.62 -23.13
CA ALA A 35 4.88 9.54 -24.01
C ALA A 35 4.72 10.76 -24.92
N ASP A 36 5.00 11.95 -24.39
CA ASP A 36 5.00 13.19 -25.17
C ASP A 36 6.06 13.17 -26.29
N TRP A 37 7.16 12.44 -26.08
CA TRP A 37 8.28 12.39 -27.03
C TRP A 37 8.09 11.34 -28.14
N GLN A 38 7.58 10.15 -27.82
CA GLN A 38 7.49 9.01 -28.76
C GLN A 38 6.09 8.45 -28.98
N GLY A 39 5.06 9.06 -28.40
CA GLY A 39 3.69 8.59 -28.47
C GLY A 39 3.38 7.55 -27.39
N ASP A 40 2.55 6.54 -27.70
CA ASP A 40 2.05 5.62 -26.67
C ASP A 40 3.14 4.67 -26.13
N VAL A 41 3.77 5.06 -25.02
CA VAL A 41 4.68 4.23 -24.21
C VAL A 41 3.96 3.59 -23.01
N GLY A 42 2.64 3.44 -23.11
CA GLY A 42 1.79 2.86 -22.07
C GLY A 42 1.35 3.86 -20.99
N LEU A 43 0.66 3.32 -19.98
CA LEU A 43 0.04 4.13 -18.94
C LEU A 43 0.94 4.24 -17.70
N PRO A 44 1.08 5.44 -17.10
CA PRO A 44 1.75 5.61 -15.82
C PRO A 44 1.23 4.65 -14.75
N ILE A 45 2.11 4.24 -13.83
CA ILE A 45 1.72 3.32 -12.79
C ILE A 45 0.69 3.95 -11.83
N THR A 46 -0.41 3.22 -11.61
CA THR A 46 -1.43 3.56 -10.61
C THR A 46 -1.59 2.41 -9.62
N THR A 47 -2.21 2.70 -8.48
CA THR A 47 -2.37 1.76 -7.38
C THR A 47 -3.83 1.61 -7.00
N SER A 48 -4.20 0.39 -6.62
CA SER A 48 -5.42 0.10 -5.87
C SER A 48 -5.04 -0.69 -4.63
N VAL A 49 -5.64 -0.37 -3.51
CA VAL A 49 -5.45 -1.13 -2.26
C VAL A 49 -6.81 -1.68 -1.87
N ASP A 50 -6.86 -2.98 -1.63
CA ASP A 50 -8.08 -3.63 -1.16
C ASP A 50 -8.52 -3.03 0.18
N LYS A 51 -9.76 -3.32 0.54
CA LYS A 51 -10.25 -2.97 1.87
C LYS A 51 -9.44 -3.74 2.92
N LEU A 52 -9.06 -3.06 3.99
CA LEU A 52 -8.41 -3.71 5.11
C LEU A 52 -9.40 -4.58 5.88
N GLU A 53 -9.06 -5.85 6.09
CA GLU A 53 -9.89 -6.85 6.77
C GLU A 53 -9.08 -7.67 7.77
N CYS A 54 -9.74 -8.15 8.83
CA CYS A 54 -9.13 -9.08 9.78
C CYS A 54 -9.16 -10.51 9.20
N ILE A 55 -8.04 -11.23 9.27
CA ILE A 55 -7.90 -12.58 8.70
C ILE A 55 -8.26 -13.70 9.69
N SER A 56 -8.35 -13.42 11.00
CA SER A 56 -8.52 -14.45 12.03
C SER A 56 -9.57 -14.13 13.09
N GLU A 57 -10.12 -15.21 13.68
CA GLU A 57 -11.04 -15.20 14.82
C GLU A 57 -10.36 -14.91 16.17
N ASP A 58 -9.04 -14.73 16.18
CA ASP A 58 -8.22 -14.47 17.39
C ASP A 58 -8.37 -13.01 17.85
N THR A 59 -9.62 -12.60 18.04
CA THR A 59 -9.97 -11.30 18.59
C THR A 59 -9.72 -11.34 20.09
N ARG A 60 -8.52 -10.93 20.50
CA ARG A 60 -8.21 -10.77 21.92
C ARG A 60 -8.85 -9.47 22.41
N GLY A 61 -9.89 -9.62 23.21
CA GLY A 61 -10.60 -8.51 23.85
C GLY A 61 -10.13 -8.31 25.28
N GLN A 62 -9.79 -7.09 25.65
CA GLN A 62 -9.63 -6.69 27.04
C GLN A 62 -10.56 -5.51 27.34
N LYS A 63 -11.56 -5.76 28.18
CA LYS A 63 -12.41 -4.70 28.74
C LYS A 63 -11.67 -4.05 29.92
N MET A 64 -11.65 -2.73 29.95
CA MET A 64 -11.07 -1.91 31.02
C MET A 64 -12.16 -1.24 31.86
N ASP A 65 -11.78 -0.65 32.98
CA ASP A 65 -12.68 0.09 33.86
C ASP A 65 -13.37 1.27 33.16
N TYR A 66 -14.54 1.63 33.69
CA TYR A 66 -15.37 2.72 33.17
C TYR A 66 -14.62 4.05 33.15
N LYS A 67 -14.74 4.79 32.05
CA LYS A 67 -14.20 6.14 31.90
C LYS A 67 -15.30 7.11 31.46
N TYR A 68 -15.41 8.24 32.16
CA TYR A 68 -16.29 9.35 31.77
C TYR A 68 -15.86 10.01 30.46
N ARG A 69 -14.55 10.02 30.19
CA ARG A 69 -13.92 10.52 28.95
C ARG A 69 -13.08 9.41 28.30
N CYS A 70 -13.73 8.36 27.85
CA CYS A 70 -13.13 7.32 27.02
C CYS A 70 -12.83 7.87 25.62
N THR A 71 -11.66 7.52 25.08
CA THR A 71 -11.23 7.87 23.72
C THR A 71 -11.21 6.62 22.86
N GLU A 72 -11.67 6.76 21.63
CA GLU A 72 -11.59 5.70 20.64
C GLU A 72 -10.39 5.93 19.73
N ASP A 73 -9.67 4.88 19.40
CA ASP A 73 -8.50 4.93 18.54
C ASP A 73 -8.24 3.58 17.88
N PHE A 74 -7.39 3.60 16.86
CA PHE A 74 -6.80 2.40 16.33
C PHE A 74 -5.33 2.60 15.97
N MET A 75 -4.66 1.46 15.85
CA MET A 75 -3.27 1.34 15.52
C MET A 75 -3.08 0.20 14.53
N LEU A 76 -2.32 0.44 13.47
CA LEU A 76 -1.81 -0.59 12.57
C LEU A 76 -0.32 -0.75 12.85
N HIS A 77 0.14 -1.99 13.04
CA HIS A 77 1.53 -2.38 12.96
C HIS A 77 1.72 -3.18 11.68
N ILE A 78 2.72 -2.83 10.87
CA ILE A 78 2.91 -3.38 9.53
C ILE A 78 4.20 -4.19 9.53
N ASP A 79 4.07 -5.52 9.60
CA ASP A 79 5.21 -6.45 9.62
C ASP A 79 5.81 -6.61 8.21
N TYR A 80 4.92 -6.65 7.22
CA TYR A 80 5.28 -6.80 5.81
C TYR A 80 4.79 -5.58 5.03
N GLY A 81 5.58 -4.51 5.09
CA GLY A 81 5.36 -3.29 4.34
C GLY A 81 6.11 -3.24 3.01
N ILE A 82 5.75 -2.25 2.20
CA ILE A 82 6.42 -1.91 0.94
C ILE A 82 6.75 -0.41 0.91
N TYR A 83 7.94 -0.12 0.42
CA TYR A 83 8.35 1.20 -0.02
C TYR A 83 8.03 1.31 -1.51
N SER A 84 7.18 2.27 -1.83
CA SER A 84 6.71 2.58 -3.17
C SER A 84 6.74 4.09 -3.38
N PRO A 85 7.02 4.58 -4.59
CA PRO A 85 6.85 6.00 -4.92
C PRO A 85 5.39 6.38 -5.21
N PHE A 86 4.48 5.40 -5.15
CA PHE A 86 3.03 5.57 -5.32
C PHE A 86 2.31 5.42 -3.99
N ASN A 87 1.26 6.23 -3.79
CA ASN A 87 0.45 6.21 -2.58
C ASN A 87 -0.32 4.89 -2.46
N LEU A 88 -0.43 4.35 -1.25
CA LEU A 88 -1.15 3.11 -0.95
C LEU A 88 -2.26 3.38 0.06
N VAL A 89 -3.24 4.19 -0.37
CA VAL A 89 -4.33 4.66 0.49
C VAL A 89 -5.50 3.67 0.49
N THR A 90 -5.99 3.32 1.68
CA THR A 90 -7.22 2.52 1.86
C THR A 90 -8.04 3.06 3.03
N PRO A 91 -9.39 3.04 2.97
CA PRO A 91 -10.22 3.46 4.08
C PRO A 91 -10.35 2.35 5.14
N VAL A 92 -9.95 2.66 6.37
CA VAL A 92 -10.26 1.84 7.55
C VAL A 92 -11.65 2.22 8.06
N GLN A 93 -12.59 1.27 7.98
CA GLN A 93 -13.95 1.45 8.46
C GLN A 93 -14.00 1.20 9.98
N PHE A 94 -13.67 2.22 10.79
CA PHE A 94 -13.56 2.09 12.24
C PHE A 94 -14.92 1.99 12.94
N PRO A 95 -15.10 1.09 13.93
CA PRO A 95 -14.19 0.03 14.29
C PRO A 95 -14.23 -1.06 13.24
N LEU A 96 -13.05 -1.58 12.95
CA LEU A 96 -12.93 -2.73 12.06
C LEU A 96 -13.59 -3.96 12.68
N MET A 97 -13.45 -4.12 14.01
CA MET A 97 -14.02 -5.23 14.78
C MET A 97 -15.18 -4.77 15.67
N GLY A 98 -16.28 -5.53 15.70
CA GLY A 98 -17.42 -5.22 16.54
C GLY A 98 -18.17 -3.94 16.12
N LYS A 99 -18.81 -3.28 17.09
CA LYS A 99 -19.67 -2.10 16.88
C LYS A 99 -19.37 -1.01 17.92
N ARG A 100 -19.63 0.25 17.53
CA ARG A 100 -19.61 1.41 18.44
C ARG A 100 -20.96 1.53 19.15
N GLN A 101 -21.02 2.35 20.19
CA GLN A 101 -22.30 2.75 20.81
C GLN A 101 -23.27 3.40 19.82
N ILE A 102 -22.74 4.15 18.85
CA ILE A 102 -23.54 4.92 17.90
C ILE A 102 -23.83 4.14 16.60
N ASP A 103 -23.46 2.85 16.52
CA ASP A 103 -23.66 1.94 15.37
C ASP A 103 -23.22 2.47 13.98
N VAL A 104 -22.47 3.58 13.94
CA VAL A 104 -21.95 4.19 12.70
C VAL A 104 -20.45 3.95 12.61
N LYS A 105 -20.02 3.30 11.52
CA LYS A 105 -18.59 3.20 11.20
C LYS A 105 -18.05 4.55 10.73
N TYR A 106 -16.86 4.89 11.20
CA TYR A 106 -16.15 6.11 10.83
C TYR A 106 -15.02 5.76 9.85
N PRO A 107 -15.12 6.16 8.58
CA PRO A 107 -14.05 5.91 7.61
C PRO A 107 -12.83 6.76 7.95
N VAL A 108 -11.66 6.15 7.98
CA VAL A 108 -10.37 6.83 8.17
C VAL A 108 -9.41 6.36 7.09
N ASP A 109 -9.02 7.28 6.20
CA ASP A 109 -8.02 6.99 5.17
C ASP A 109 -6.64 6.82 5.81
N VAL A 110 -5.97 5.73 5.45
CA VAL A 110 -4.60 5.44 5.86
C VAL A 110 -3.76 5.17 4.63
N ASP A 111 -2.60 5.81 4.53
CA ASP A 111 -1.58 5.47 3.55
C ASP A 111 -0.64 4.43 4.16
N LEU A 112 -0.59 3.24 3.55
CA LEU A 112 0.23 2.12 4.01
C LEU A 112 1.65 2.17 3.45
N ASN A 113 1.94 3.11 2.55
CA ASN A 113 3.23 3.22 1.88
C ASN A 113 4.33 3.66 2.85
N ASN A 114 5.46 2.93 2.88
CA ASN A 114 6.62 3.25 3.72
C ASN A 114 6.27 3.42 5.22
N MET A 115 5.30 2.64 5.71
CA MET A 115 4.86 2.69 7.10
C MET A 115 5.21 1.39 7.83
N GLU A 116 5.69 1.52 9.06
CA GLU A 116 5.81 0.41 10.03
C GLU A 116 4.69 0.45 11.08
N LYS A 117 4.15 1.65 11.32
CA LYS A 117 3.14 1.90 12.33
C LYS A 117 2.27 3.10 11.98
N ILE A 118 0.96 2.96 12.13
CA ILE A 118 0.00 4.04 11.93
C ILE A 118 -0.87 4.10 13.18
N TYR A 119 -0.99 5.29 13.78
CA TYR A 119 -1.92 5.54 14.89
C TYR A 119 -2.95 6.59 14.48
N ARG A 120 -4.22 6.36 14.83
CA ARG A 120 -5.33 7.27 14.54
C ARG A 120 -6.25 7.34 15.75
N LYS A 121 -6.44 8.55 16.26
CA LYS A 121 -7.44 8.85 17.28
C LYS A 121 -8.74 9.25 16.59
N ILE A 122 -9.85 8.67 17.02
CA ILE A 122 -11.18 9.02 16.53
C ILE A 122 -11.65 10.28 17.27
N PRO A 123 -12.14 11.31 16.56
CA PRO A 123 -12.63 12.52 17.20
C PRO A 123 -13.78 12.26 18.18
N GLY A 124 -13.75 12.95 19.31
CA GLY A 124 -14.78 12.90 20.34
C GLY A 124 -14.34 12.23 21.65
N TYR A 125 -15.20 12.35 22.66
CA TYR A 125 -15.09 11.66 23.94
C TYR A 125 -16.41 10.97 24.23
N PHE A 126 -16.33 9.73 24.68
CA PHE A 126 -17.49 8.91 24.98
C PHE A 126 -17.42 8.48 26.44
N SER A 127 -18.56 8.30 27.09
CA SER A 127 -18.59 7.64 28.40
C SER A 127 -18.80 6.14 28.20
N GLY A 128 -17.98 5.31 28.84
CA GLY A 128 -18.07 3.86 28.66
C GLY A 128 -16.87 3.09 29.17
N TYR A 129 -16.93 1.77 29.01
CA TYR A 129 -15.84 0.83 29.27
C TYR A 129 -14.99 0.71 28.00
N PRO A 130 -13.70 1.10 28.02
CA PRO A 130 -12.81 0.85 26.90
C PRO A 130 -12.69 -0.66 26.66
N ASP A 131 -12.96 -1.08 25.43
CA ASP A 131 -12.79 -2.44 24.94
C ASP A 131 -11.68 -2.43 23.90
N VAL A 132 -10.53 -3.01 24.27
CA VAL A 132 -9.37 -3.11 23.39
C VAL A 132 -9.43 -4.44 22.66
N LYS A 133 -9.37 -4.39 21.32
CA LYS A 133 -9.39 -5.57 20.46
C LYS A 133 -8.25 -5.53 19.47
N SER A 134 -7.67 -6.69 19.19
CA SER A 134 -6.63 -6.85 18.17
C SER A 134 -6.95 -8.00 17.22
N CYS A 135 -6.57 -7.86 15.95
CA CYS A 135 -6.57 -8.93 14.95
C CYS A 135 -5.33 -8.81 14.06
N SER A 136 -4.95 -9.91 13.40
CA SER A 136 -4.06 -9.84 12.24
C SER A 136 -4.86 -9.36 11.03
N PHE A 137 -4.24 -8.54 10.18
CA PHE A 137 -4.81 -8.10 8.91
C PHE A 137 -3.89 -8.47 7.74
N GLU A 138 -4.52 -8.68 6.57
CA GLU A 138 -3.86 -8.79 5.28
C GLU A 138 -4.63 -7.88 4.32
N VAL A 139 -3.89 -7.16 3.48
CA VAL A 139 -4.46 -6.32 2.44
C VAL A 139 -3.59 -6.38 1.20
N THR A 140 -4.19 -6.48 0.02
CA THR A 140 -3.45 -6.54 -1.23
C THR A 140 -3.37 -5.14 -1.83
N ALA A 141 -2.14 -4.69 -2.12
CA ALA A 141 -1.89 -3.57 -3.01
C ALA A 141 -1.67 -4.11 -4.42
N THR A 142 -2.43 -3.61 -5.39
CA THR A 142 -2.27 -3.91 -6.81
C THR A 142 -1.74 -2.68 -7.54
N PHE A 143 -0.67 -2.87 -8.29
CA PHE A 143 -0.06 -1.87 -9.17
C PHE A 143 -0.43 -2.20 -10.62
N TYR A 144 -0.86 -1.19 -11.35
CA TYR A 144 -1.25 -1.26 -12.76
C TYR A 144 -0.34 -0.34 -13.59
N GLY A 145 -0.24 -0.57 -14.90
CA GLY A 145 0.49 0.31 -15.81
C GLY A 145 1.93 -0.14 -16.10
N THR A 146 2.73 0.80 -16.61
CA THR A 146 4.07 0.56 -17.14
C THR A 146 5.11 1.49 -16.53
N PHE A 147 6.35 1.01 -16.47
CA PHE A 147 7.53 1.86 -16.34
C PHE A 147 8.32 1.84 -17.64
N VAL A 148 9.22 2.80 -17.82
CA VAL A 148 9.87 3.03 -19.11
C VAL A 148 11.39 3.08 -18.92
N TYR A 149 12.13 2.56 -19.89
CA TYR A 149 13.57 2.78 -20.01
C TYR A 149 13.94 3.25 -21.41
N HIS A 150 15.00 4.03 -21.53
CA HIS A 150 15.53 4.53 -22.79
C HIS A 150 16.63 3.61 -23.31
N ARG A 151 16.61 3.32 -24.61
CA ARG A 151 17.67 2.63 -25.33
C ARG A 151 18.43 3.65 -26.18
N LYS A 152 19.75 3.62 -26.08
CA LYS A 152 20.65 4.45 -26.90
C LYS A 152 20.42 4.22 -28.38
N GLY A 153 20.38 5.31 -29.14
CA GLY A 153 20.63 5.32 -30.58
C GLY A 153 22.08 5.68 -30.88
N GLU A 154 22.42 5.84 -32.15
CA GLU A 154 23.73 6.39 -32.54
C GLU A 154 23.86 7.86 -32.10
N GLN A 155 22.77 8.62 -32.19
CA GLN A 155 22.59 9.91 -31.53
C GLN A 155 21.52 9.83 -30.43
N ILE A 156 21.48 10.83 -29.54
CA ILE A 156 20.47 10.90 -28.46
C ILE A 156 19.05 10.89 -29.05
N GLU A 157 18.84 11.58 -30.18
CA GLU A 157 17.55 11.69 -30.85
C GLU A 157 17.12 10.39 -31.57
N ASP A 158 18.06 9.47 -31.83
CA ASP A 158 17.79 8.18 -32.46
C ASP A 158 17.39 7.09 -31.44
N GLY A 159 17.46 7.42 -30.15
CA GLY A 159 17.13 6.51 -29.06
C GLY A 159 15.63 6.23 -28.92
N GLY A 160 15.30 5.18 -28.20
CA GLY A 160 13.93 4.66 -28.07
C GLY A 160 13.52 4.36 -26.65
N TYR A 161 12.37 4.88 -26.23
CA TYR A 161 11.70 4.51 -25.00
C TYR A 161 10.99 3.17 -25.18
N VAL A 162 11.25 2.27 -24.24
CA VAL A 162 10.61 0.96 -24.19
C VAL A 162 9.80 0.86 -22.91
N SER A 163 8.51 0.59 -23.08
CA SER A 163 7.58 0.38 -21.99
C SER A 163 7.62 -1.06 -21.48
N VAL A 164 7.47 -1.21 -20.17
CA VAL A 164 7.48 -2.49 -19.49
C VAL A 164 6.36 -2.53 -18.48
N SER A 165 5.49 -3.54 -18.56
CA SER A 165 4.43 -3.72 -17.58
C SER A 165 4.99 -3.95 -16.18
N VAL A 166 4.35 -3.33 -15.18
CA VAL A 166 4.76 -3.44 -13.77
C VAL A 166 4.76 -4.89 -13.26
N GLY A 167 3.93 -5.76 -13.85
CA GLY A 167 3.93 -7.20 -13.57
C GLY A 167 5.26 -7.90 -13.86
N LYS A 168 6.15 -7.34 -14.70
CA LYS A 168 7.51 -7.86 -14.93
C LYS A 168 8.44 -7.70 -13.73
N LEU A 169 8.05 -6.92 -12.73
CA LEU A 169 8.77 -6.77 -11.46
C LEU A 169 8.44 -7.87 -10.44
N GLY A 170 7.70 -8.91 -10.85
CA GLY A 170 7.35 -10.05 -10.02
C GLY A 170 8.57 -10.70 -9.36
N ASN A 171 8.46 -10.93 -8.05
CA ASN A 171 9.48 -11.58 -7.25
C ASN A 171 8.81 -12.32 -6.08
N SER A 172 8.51 -13.60 -6.28
CA SER A 172 7.81 -14.44 -5.30
C SER A 172 8.55 -14.56 -3.97
N SER A 173 9.89 -14.54 -4.00
CA SER A 173 10.72 -14.53 -2.77
C SER A 173 10.51 -13.28 -1.89
N LYS A 174 9.92 -12.23 -2.46
CA LYS A 174 9.60 -10.96 -1.80
C LYS A 174 8.11 -10.69 -1.70
N ASN A 175 7.24 -11.68 -1.93
CA ASN A 175 5.78 -11.51 -1.96
C ASN A 175 5.28 -10.51 -3.03
N LEU A 176 6.07 -10.29 -4.09
CA LEU A 176 5.63 -9.57 -5.29
C LEU A 176 5.12 -10.57 -6.31
N THR A 177 3.81 -10.62 -6.49
CA THR A 177 3.15 -11.61 -7.34
C THR A 177 2.72 -10.98 -8.65
N THR A 178 3.13 -11.58 -9.77
CA THR A 178 2.64 -11.17 -11.10
C THR A 178 1.23 -11.71 -11.34
N VAL A 179 0.31 -10.83 -11.72
CA VAL A 179 -1.06 -11.19 -12.12
C VAL A 179 -1.35 -10.55 -13.47
N GLY A 180 -1.11 -11.31 -14.55
CA GLY A 180 -1.13 -10.77 -15.91
C GLY A 180 -0.05 -9.69 -16.09
N GLU A 181 -0.47 -8.48 -16.44
CA GLU A 181 0.40 -7.31 -16.57
C GLU A 181 0.58 -6.53 -15.26
N ASN A 182 -0.18 -6.89 -14.23
CA ASN A 182 -0.21 -6.19 -12.95
C ASN A 182 0.72 -6.85 -11.95
N LEU A 183 1.06 -6.08 -10.92
CA LEU A 183 1.87 -6.53 -9.80
C LEU A 183 1.03 -6.46 -8.53
N GLN A 184 1.02 -7.52 -7.73
CA GLN A 184 0.36 -7.55 -6.43
C GLN A 184 1.39 -7.70 -5.32
N TYR A 185 1.16 -6.98 -4.23
CA TYR A 185 1.90 -7.11 -2.99
C TYR A 185 0.93 -7.30 -1.83
N LYS A 186 1.13 -8.35 -1.03
CA LYS A 186 0.34 -8.59 0.17
C LYS A 186 1.00 -7.92 1.37
N LEU A 187 0.37 -6.85 1.86
CA LEU A 187 0.74 -6.23 3.13
C LEU A 187 0.11 -7.01 4.27
N LYS A 188 0.86 -7.18 5.35
CA LYS A 188 0.42 -7.92 6.54
C LYS A 188 0.85 -7.22 7.81
N GLY A 189 0.08 -7.42 8.86
CA GLY A 189 0.45 -7.00 10.19
C GLY A 189 -0.67 -7.16 11.20
N TYR A 190 -0.69 -6.28 12.19
CA TYR A 190 -1.63 -6.30 13.30
C TYR A 190 -2.41 -5.00 13.40
N TYR A 191 -3.72 -5.12 13.58
CA TYR A 191 -4.61 -4.01 13.83
C TYR A 191 -5.10 -4.11 15.28
N THR A 192 -4.97 -3.02 16.03
CA THR A 192 -5.50 -2.88 17.39
C THR A 192 -6.44 -1.69 17.43
N GLN A 193 -7.57 -1.80 18.11
CA GLN A 193 -8.51 -0.71 18.34
C GLN A 193 -8.95 -0.64 19.78
N THR A 194 -9.33 0.56 20.20
CA THR A 194 -10.03 0.84 21.45
C THR A 194 -11.41 1.41 21.10
N VAL A 195 -12.48 0.73 21.54
CA VAL A 195 -13.87 1.20 21.38
C VAL A 195 -14.49 1.44 22.75
N CYS A 196 -15.30 2.47 22.92
CA CYS A 196 -15.92 2.79 24.20
C CYS A 196 -17.32 2.17 24.28
N LEU A 197 -17.58 1.19 25.15
CA LEU A 197 -18.88 0.49 25.24
C LEU A 197 -19.76 0.98 26.41
N ARG A 198 -21.09 1.01 26.22
CA ARG A 198 -22.04 1.59 27.19
C ARG A 198 -22.44 0.65 28.33
N ASN A 199 -22.51 -0.67 28.06
CA ASN A 199 -23.05 -1.69 28.98
C ASN A 199 -22.06 -2.84 29.19
N LYS A 200 -22.22 -3.58 30.31
CA LYS A 200 -21.43 -4.77 30.65
C LYS A 200 -21.82 -5.97 29.80
#